data_AF-A0A0B4HNJ0-F1
#
_entry.id   AF-A0A0B4HNJ0-F1
#
_cell.length_a   1.000
_cell.length_b   1.000
_cell.length_c   1.000
_cell.angle_alpha   90.00
_cell.angle_beta   90.00
_cell.angle_gamma   90.00
#
_symmetry.space_group_name_H-M   'P 1'
#
loop_
_entity.id
_entity.type
_entity.pdbx_description
1 polymer ?
#
loop_
_entity_poly.entity_id
_entity_poly.type
_entity_poly.pdbx_seq_one_letter_code
_entity_poly.pdbx_strand_id
1 'polypeptide(L)'
;MHRLIRPEYGDRPFCITLADLHQSNIFVNEQWNIQSIINLKWTFEKPIEMQVLPYWFTSRPVDGFYDADAIAEYDAIVDEYPRIYTAEEKRRNDVITEASMKRHMWKSGSFWYFYAVSVSKVMHNFLFNRHIQPLFNKEHSKLSIFDKAFFWYWGENVTETIRTKLKDEEEYLRRVTEAFGFQKEPF
;
A
#
# COMPACT_ATOMS: atom_id res chain seq x y z
N MET A 1 -4.00 -19.16 5.69
CA MET A 1 -3.13 -18.28 6.49
C MET A 1 -1.64 -18.50 6.22
N HIS A 2 -1.14 -19.75 6.13
CA HIS A 2 0.28 -20.09 5.90
C HIS A 2 0.93 -19.63 4.58
N ARG A 3 0.15 -19.10 3.62
CA ARG A 3 0.68 -18.55 2.36
C ARG A 3 1.14 -17.11 2.48
N LEU A 4 0.48 -16.31 3.33
CA LEU A 4 0.72 -14.88 3.47
C LEU A 4 1.56 -14.55 4.71
N ILE A 5 1.42 -15.34 5.78
CA ILE A 5 2.20 -15.23 7.01
C ILE A 5 2.92 -16.55 7.20
N ARG A 6 4.22 -16.51 7.49
CA ARG A 6 5.05 -17.70 7.64
C ARG A 6 5.32 -17.99 9.13
N PRO A 7 4.88 -19.14 9.67
CA PRO A 7 5.08 -19.45 11.09
C PRO A 7 6.55 -19.43 11.54
N GLU A 8 7.48 -19.79 10.66
CA GLU A 8 8.95 -19.74 10.85
C GLU A 8 9.51 -18.33 11.16
N TYR A 9 8.70 -17.30 10.95
CA TYR A 9 9.04 -15.92 11.22
C TYR A 9 8.23 -15.31 12.39
N GLY A 10 7.28 -16.06 12.96
CA GLY A 10 6.45 -15.62 14.09
C GLY A 10 7.23 -15.40 15.40
N ASP A 11 8.34 -16.12 15.58
CA ASP A 11 9.23 -16.01 16.74
C ASP A 11 10.43 -15.07 16.49
N ARG A 12 10.47 -14.37 15.35
CA ARG A 12 11.58 -13.47 15.00
C ARG A 12 11.44 -12.10 15.68
N PRO A 13 12.56 -11.39 15.89
CA PRO A 13 12.56 -10.13 16.64
C PRO A 13 11.69 -9.07 15.99
N PHE A 14 11.07 -8.25 16.85
CA PHE A 14 10.45 -7.01 16.44
C PHE A 14 11.54 -6.01 16.06
N CYS A 15 11.29 -5.27 14.97
CA CYS A 15 12.20 -4.26 14.47
C CYS A 15 11.56 -2.88 14.63
N ILE A 16 12.34 -1.92 15.13
CA ILE A 16 11.95 -0.51 15.14
C ILE A 16 11.76 -0.05 13.71
N THR A 17 10.59 0.53 13.44
CA THR A 17 10.18 0.98 12.11
C THR A 17 9.82 2.43 12.13
N LEU A 18 10.35 3.18 11.16
CA LEU A 18 9.90 4.51 10.83
C LEU A 18 8.67 4.42 9.92
N ALA A 19 7.47 4.50 10.50
CA ALA A 19 6.23 4.21 9.79
C ALA A 19 5.81 5.30 8.80
N ASP A 20 6.25 6.54 9.04
CA ASP A 20 6.00 7.70 8.21
C ASP A 20 7.24 8.10 7.39
N LEU A 21 8.07 7.11 7.01
CA LEU A 21 9.20 7.37 6.13
C LEU A 21 8.71 7.45 4.68
N HIS A 22 8.88 8.62 4.06
CA HIS A 22 8.60 8.88 2.65
C HIS A 22 9.57 9.90 2.07
N GLN A 23 9.55 10.08 0.75
CA GLN A 23 10.53 10.88 0.01
C GLN A 23 10.77 12.30 0.56
N SER A 24 9.73 13.00 1.05
CA SER A 24 9.89 14.36 1.56
C SER A 24 10.47 14.43 2.98
N ASN A 25 10.68 13.29 3.64
CA ASN A 25 11.32 13.22 4.95
C ASN A 25 12.81 12.88 4.85
N ILE A 26 13.33 12.65 3.62
CA ILE A 26 14.72 12.27 3.36
C ILE A 26 15.40 13.41 2.59
N PHE A 27 16.45 13.98 3.17
CA PHE A 27 17.30 14.97 2.50
C PHE A 27 18.60 14.35 2.03
N VAL A 28 19.00 14.70 0.81
CA VAL A 28 20.23 14.24 0.18
C VAL A 28 21.12 15.42 -0.19
N ASN A 29 22.42 15.18 -0.25
CA ASN A 29 23.39 16.15 -0.78
C ASN A 29 23.49 16.08 -2.32
N GLU A 30 24.34 16.94 -2.91
CA GLU A 30 24.55 17.00 -4.37
C GLU A 30 25.05 15.69 -4.98
N GLN A 31 25.67 14.82 -4.18
CA GLN A 31 26.14 13.48 -4.59
C GLN A 31 25.13 12.37 -4.26
N TRP A 32 23.87 12.73 -3.96
CA TRP A 32 22.79 11.79 -3.61
C TRP A 32 23.01 11.00 -2.31
N ASN A 33 23.93 11.42 -1.44
CA ASN A 33 24.08 10.79 -0.13
C ASN A 33 23.03 11.33 0.84
N ILE A 34 22.40 10.43 1.62
CA ILE A 34 21.44 10.81 2.66
C ILE A 34 22.15 11.65 3.72
N GLN A 35 21.74 12.92 3.85
CA GLN A 35 22.29 13.87 4.81
C GLN A 35 21.49 13.87 6.11
N SER A 36 20.16 13.79 6.02
CA SER A 36 19.30 13.77 7.21
C SER A 36 17.94 13.16 6.91
N ILE A 37 17.36 12.51 7.92
CA ILE A 37 15.97 12.06 7.90
C ILE A 37 15.22 12.82 8.99
N ILE A 38 14.12 13.48 8.61
CA ILE A 38 13.29 14.28 9.53
C ILE A 38 11.96 13.58 9.84
N ASN A 39 11.16 14.18 10.71
CA ASN A 39 9.81 13.72 11.02
C ASN A 39 9.74 12.27 11.54
N LEU A 40 10.64 11.91 12.45
CA LEU A 40 10.70 10.58 13.09
C LEU A 40 9.68 10.39 14.22
N LYS A 41 8.53 11.08 14.17
CA LYS A 41 7.54 11.05 15.26
C LYS A 41 6.80 9.71 15.34
N TRP A 42 6.69 9.02 14.21
CA TRP A 42 5.95 7.78 14.08
C TRP A 42 6.91 6.59 14.01
N THR A 43 7.42 6.20 15.17
CA THR A 43 8.26 5.00 15.33
C THR A 43 7.55 3.97 16.18
N PHE A 44 7.47 2.74 15.69
CA PHE A 44 6.97 1.62 16.48
C PHE A 44 7.68 0.32 16.11
N GLU A 45 7.58 -0.64 17.00
CA GLU A 45 8.08 -2.00 16.80
C GLU A 45 7.05 -2.81 16.00
N LYS A 46 7.48 -3.41 14.90
CA LYS A 46 6.65 -4.38 14.16
C LYS A 46 7.46 -5.64 13.86
N PRO A 47 6.79 -6.80 13.68
CA PRO A 47 7.46 -8.03 13.29
C PRO A 47 8.32 -7.83 12.06
N ILE A 48 9.43 -8.56 11.97
CA ILE A 48 10.32 -8.47 10.81
C ILE A 48 9.57 -8.78 9.51
N GLU A 49 8.59 -9.68 9.52
CA GLU A 49 7.70 -9.98 8.38
C GLU A 49 6.88 -8.78 7.93
N MET A 50 6.64 -7.78 8.76
CA MET A 50 5.91 -6.57 8.36
C MET A 50 6.84 -5.50 7.77
N GLN A 51 8.15 -5.75 7.66
CA GLN A 51 9.14 -4.90 6.99
C GLN A 51 9.04 -5.01 5.46
N VAL A 52 7.88 -4.60 4.93
CA VAL A 52 7.63 -4.51 3.49
C VAL A 52 8.46 -3.41 2.82
N LEU A 53 8.74 -3.59 1.54
CA LEU A 53 9.37 -2.56 0.71
C LEU A 53 8.46 -1.32 0.62
N PRO A 54 9.00 -0.09 0.67
CA PRO A 54 8.21 1.12 0.52
C PRO A 54 7.52 1.23 -0.85
N TYR A 55 6.20 1.36 -0.87
CA TYR A 55 5.43 1.49 -2.12
C TYR A 55 5.80 2.76 -2.91
N TRP A 56 6.28 3.80 -2.24
CA TRP A 56 6.58 5.10 -2.84
C TRP A 56 7.90 5.13 -3.64
N PHE A 57 8.60 4.01 -3.82
CA PHE A 57 9.78 3.96 -4.69
C PHE A 57 9.48 4.33 -6.15
N THR A 58 8.25 4.09 -6.63
CA THR A 58 7.80 4.54 -7.97
C THR A 58 7.13 5.91 -7.94
N SER A 59 7.22 6.66 -6.82
CA SER A 59 6.44 7.90 -6.57
C SER A 59 4.92 7.73 -6.71
N ARG A 60 4.43 6.48 -6.74
CA ARG A 60 3.00 6.17 -6.82
C ARG A 60 2.39 6.11 -5.42
N PRO A 61 1.14 6.54 -5.24
CA PRO A 61 0.42 6.24 -4.02
C PRO A 61 0.13 4.72 -3.95
N VAL A 62 -0.19 4.20 -2.77
CA VAL A 62 -0.44 2.76 -2.57
C VAL A 62 -1.64 2.24 -3.38
N ASP A 63 -2.58 3.12 -3.74
CA ASP A 63 -3.67 2.82 -4.67
C ASP A 63 -3.27 2.94 -6.15
N GLY A 64 -2.09 3.44 -6.48
CA GLY A 64 -1.63 3.72 -7.85
C GLY A 64 -1.20 2.50 -8.69
N PHE A 65 -1.31 1.27 -8.18
CA PHE A 65 -0.88 0.03 -8.84
C PHE A 65 -2.01 -0.63 -9.67
N TYR A 66 -2.66 0.15 -10.53
CA TYR A 66 -3.84 -0.31 -11.27
C TYR A 66 -3.45 -1.21 -12.44
N ASP A 67 -2.47 -0.83 -13.24
CA ASP A 67 -2.11 -1.51 -14.48
C ASP A 67 -0.95 -2.50 -14.31
N ALA A 68 -0.76 -3.35 -15.32
CA ALA A 68 0.37 -4.27 -15.37
C ALA A 68 1.70 -3.51 -15.45
N ASP A 69 1.70 -2.32 -16.04
CA ASP A 69 2.89 -1.49 -16.18
C ASP A 69 3.39 -0.97 -14.84
N ALA A 70 2.50 -0.51 -13.93
CA ALA A 70 2.85 -0.11 -12.57
C ALA A 70 3.39 -1.27 -11.74
N ILE A 71 2.84 -2.47 -11.94
CA ILE A 71 3.33 -3.69 -11.28
C ILE A 71 4.71 -4.05 -11.83
N ALA A 72 4.91 -3.99 -13.15
CA ALA A 72 6.19 -4.29 -13.80
C ALA A 72 7.29 -3.28 -13.43
N GLU A 73 6.95 -1.99 -13.34
CA GLU A 73 7.85 -0.94 -12.87
C GLU A 73 8.34 -1.23 -11.45
N TYR A 74 7.42 -1.64 -10.57
CA TYR A 74 7.78 -2.01 -9.20
C TYR A 74 8.54 -3.33 -9.12
N ASP A 75 8.26 -4.30 -10.01
CA ASP A 75 8.98 -5.57 -10.07
C ASP A 75 10.47 -5.35 -10.36
N ALA A 76 10.80 -4.40 -11.25
CA ALA A 76 12.19 -4.00 -11.51
C ALA A 76 12.88 -3.46 -10.24
N ILE A 77 12.17 -2.68 -9.41
CA ILE A 77 12.68 -2.18 -8.14
C ILE A 77 12.83 -3.31 -7.11
N VAL A 78 11.92 -4.27 -7.10
CA VAL A 78 12.00 -5.47 -6.23
C VAL A 78 13.17 -6.37 -6.62
N ASP A 79 13.68 -6.28 -7.84
CA ASP A 79 14.91 -6.96 -8.23
C ASP A 79 16.16 -6.16 -7.86
N GLU A 80 16.17 -4.85 -8.09
CA GLU A 80 17.31 -3.98 -7.82
C GLU A 80 17.55 -3.77 -6.31
N TYR A 81 16.53 -3.36 -5.57
CA TYR A 81 16.68 -2.93 -4.19
C TYR A 81 17.15 -4.08 -3.27
N PRO A 82 16.50 -5.26 -3.24
CA PRO A 82 17.00 -6.39 -2.45
C PRO A 82 18.39 -6.87 -2.89
N ARG A 83 18.79 -6.69 -4.16
CA ARG A 83 20.15 -7.02 -4.60
C ARG A 83 21.19 -6.12 -3.93
N ILE A 84 20.95 -4.81 -3.92
CA ILE A 84 21.81 -3.83 -3.22
C ILE A 84 21.77 -4.09 -1.71
N TYR A 85 20.57 -4.28 -1.16
CA TYR A 85 20.36 -4.58 0.25
C TYR A 85 21.11 -5.84 0.70
N THR A 86 21.12 -6.90 -0.11
CA THR A 86 21.87 -8.13 0.15
C THR A 86 23.37 -7.86 0.27
N ALA A 87 23.92 -7.03 -0.61
CA ALA A 87 25.35 -6.70 -0.57
C ALA A 87 25.71 -5.93 0.72
N GLU A 88 24.85 -4.98 1.13
CA GLU A 88 25.04 -4.24 2.38
C GLU A 88 24.80 -5.11 3.63
N GLU A 89 23.82 -6.03 3.61
CA GLU A 89 23.59 -7.00 4.70
C GLU A 89 24.82 -7.88 4.92
N LYS A 90 25.40 -8.42 3.84
CA LYS A 90 26.65 -9.21 3.89
C LYS A 90 27.80 -8.41 4.48
N ARG A 91 27.95 -7.14 4.06
CA ARG A 91 29.02 -6.27 4.55
C ARG A 91 28.91 -5.98 6.05
N ARG A 92 27.70 -5.90 6.60
CA ARG A 92 27.46 -5.50 8.00
C ARG A 92 27.37 -6.67 8.97
N ASN A 93 26.60 -7.70 8.64
CA ASN A 93 26.17 -8.72 9.59
C ASN A 93 26.47 -10.17 9.12
N ASP A 94 27.04 -10.35 7.93
CA ASP A 94 27.37 -11.64 7.28
C ASP A 94 26.20 -12.65 7.12
N VAL A 95 24.98 -12.26 7.51
CA VAL A 95 23.76 -13.05 7.43
C VAL A 95 22.76 -12.32 6.53
N ILE A 96 22.33 -12.99 5.46
CA ILE A 96 21.28 -12.48 4.58
C ILE A 96 19.94 -12.98 5.12
N THR A 97 19.05 -12.09 5.51
CA THR A 97 17.73 -12.50 6.02
C THR A 97 16.63 -11.61 5.50
N GLU A 98 16.79 -10.29 5.55
CA GLU A 98 15.69 -9.41 5.17
C GLU A 98 15.54 -9.26 3.66
N ALA A 99 16.62 -9.22 2.88
CA ALA A 99 16.52 -9.12 1.42
C ALA A 99 15.76 -10.31 0.81
N SER A 100 16.10 -11.54 1.23
CA SER A 100 15.43 -12.76 0.77
C SER A 100 13.96 -12.77 1.17
N MET A 101 13.65 -12.30 2.39
CA MET A 101 12.29 -12.23 2.90
C MET A 101 11.45 -11.19 2.15
N LYS A 102 11.96 -9.97 1.95
CA LYS A 102 11.31 -8.90 1.18
C LYS A 102 10.95 -9.35 -0.24
N ARG A 103 11.87 -10.05 -0.92
CA ARG A 103 11.62 -10.66 -2.24
C ARG A 103 10.55 -11.75 -2.18
N HIS A 104 10.60 -12.62 -1.17
CA HIS A 104 9.59 -13.66 -1.00
C HIS A 104 8.19 -13.06 -0.80
N MET A 105 8.07 -12.03 0.04
CA MET A 105 6.81 -11.39 0.37
C MET A 105 6.14 -10.70 -0.83
N TRP A 106 6.94 -10.13 -1.74
CA TRP A 106 6.43 -9.62 -3.00
C TRP A 106 5.83 -10.75 -3.85
N LYS A 107 6.59 -11.83 -4.06
CA LYS A 107 6.16 -12.98 -4.89
C LYS A 107 4.98 -13.75 -4.31
N SER A 108 4.86 -13.84 -2.98
CA SER A 108 3.76 -14.54 -2.31
C SER A 108 2.46 -13.73 -2.29
N GLY A 109 2.53 -12.42 -2.52
CA GLY A 109 1.43 -11.48 -2.28
C GLY A 109 1.28 -11.04 -0.82
N SER A 110 2.17 -11.48 0.09
CA SER A 110 2.21 -11.02 1.49
C SER A 110 2.40 -9.51 1.58
N PHE A 111 3.13 -8.92 0.63
CA PHE A 111 3.29 -7.48 0.50
C PHE A 111 1.94 -6.74 0.55
N TRP A 112 0.99 -7.15 -0.29
CA TRP A 112 -0.33 -6.52 -0.39
C TRP A 112 -1.16 -6.75 0.87
N TYR A 113 -1.03 -7.92 1.48
CA TYR A 113 -1.69 -8.24 2.74
C TYR A 113 -1.23 -7.32 3.88
N PHE A 114 0.09 -7.17 4.08
CA PHE A 114 0.62 -6.32 5.15
C PHE A 114 0.33 -4.84 4.91
N TYR A 115 0.31 -4.38 3.65
CA TYR A 115 -0.15 -3.02 3.33
C TYR A 115 -1.65 -2.83 3.57
N ALA A 116 -2.48 -3.82 3.27
CA ALA A 116 -3.91 -3.74 3.54
C ALA A 116 -4.21 -3.63 5.05
N VAL A 117 -3.43 -4.31 5.88
CA VAL A 117 -3.52 -4.20 7.35
C VAL A 117 -3.00 -2.85 7.86
N SER A 118 -1.93 -2.33 7.26
CA SER A 118 -1.26 -1.11 7.74
C SER A 118 -1.91 0.19 7.25
N VAL A 119 -2.58 0.16 6.10
CA VAL A 119 -3.17 1.34 5.45
C VAL A 119 -4.67 1.13 5.27
N SER A 120 -5.44 1.56 6.28
CA SER A 120 -6.90 1.40 6.34
C SER A 120 -7.64 1.95 5.12
N LYS A 121 -7.14 3.05 4.53
CA LYS A 121 -7.77 3.71 3.36
C LYS A 121 -7.85 2.83 2.12
N VAL A 122 -6.95 1.87 1.96
CA VAL A 122 -6.76 1.16 0.68
C VAL A 122 -7.12 -0.34 0.79
N MET A 123 -7.55 -0.76 2.00
CA MET A 123 -7.84 -2.14 2.35
C MET A 123 -8.91 -2.79 1.45
N HIS A 124 -10.03 -2.09 1.18
CA HIS A 124 -11.22 -2.75 0.61
C HIS A 124 -11.21 -2.81 -0.92
N ASN A 125 -11.27 -1.66 -1.61
CA ASN A 125 -11.51 -1.65 -3.06
C ASN A 125 -10.27 -1.99 -3.89
N PHE A 126 -9.08 -1.64 -3.40
CA PHE A 126 -7.87 -1.69 -4.22
C PHE A 126 -6.95 -2.85 -3.83
N LEU A 127 -6.56 -2.97 -2.56
CA LEU A 127 -5.63 -4.04 -2.15
C LEU A 127 -6.30 -5.40 -2.10
N PHE A 128 -7.48 -5.50 -1.48
CA PHE A 128 -8.14 -6.79 -1.33
C PHE A 128 -8.71 -7.30 -2.66
N ASN A 129 -9.60 -6.56 -3.32
CA ASN A 129 -10.26 -7.02 -4.54
C ASN A 129 -9.29 -7.22 -5.72
N ARG A 130 -8.24 -6.39 -5.85
CA ARG A 130 -7.34 -6.42 -7.02
C ARG A 130 -6.11 -7.30 -6.81
N HIS A 131 -5.54 -7.34 -5.60
CA HIS A 131 -4.24 -7.98 -5.38
C HIS A 131 -4.30 -9.22 -4.49
N ILE A 132 -5.27 -9.30 -3.56
CA ILE A 132 -5.39 -10.44 -2.64
C ILE A 132 -6.40 -11.46 -3.17
N GLN A 133 -7.60 -11.02 -3.56
CA GLN A 133 -8.68 -11.89 -4.00
C GLN A 133 -8.31 -12.74 -5.24
N PRO A 134 -7.61 -12.21 -6.26
CA PRO A 134 -7.20 -13.01 -7.42
C PRO A 134 -6.18 -14.11 -7.11
N LEU A 135 -5.46 -14.01 -5.98
CA LEU A 135 -4.54 -15.07 -5.54
C LEU A 135 -5.28 -16.36 -5.17
N PHE A 136 -6.58 -16.26 -4.84
CA PHE A 136 -7.45 -17.37 -4.47
C PHE A 136 -8.45 -17.71 -5.57
N ASN A 137 -9.07 -16.69 -6.20
CA ASN A 137 -9.96 -16.89 -7.33
C ASN A 137 -9.98 -15.64 -8.23
N LYS A 138 -9.53 -15.81 -9.49
CA LYS A 138 -9.41 -14.72 -10.47
C LYS A 138 -10.76 -14.14 -10.89
N GLU A 139 -11.82 -14.96 -10.95
CA GLU A 139 -13.13 -14.53 -11.43
C GLU A 139 -13.89 -13.70 -10.38
N HIS A 140 -13.58 -13.86 -9.09
CA HIS A 140 -14.25 -13.13 -8.02
C HIS A 140 -13.97 -11.62 -8.04
N SER A 141 -12.81 -11.21 -8.54
CA SER A 141 -12.46 -9.78 -8.69
C SER A 141 -13.36 -9.01 -9.64
N LYS A 142 -14.10 -9.72 -10.51
CA LYS A 142 -15.04 -9.13 -11.47
C LYS A 142 -16.49 -9.16 -10.96
N LEU A 143 -16.76 -9.85 -9.85
CA LEU A 143 -18.11 -10.04 -9.33
C LEU A 143 -18.42 -8.98 -8.27
N SER A 144 -19.44 -8.15 -8.52
CA SER A 144 -19.97 -7.18 -7.55
C SER A 144 -20.66 -7.81 -6.33
N ILE A 145 -20.61 -9.14 -6.19
CA ILE A 145 -21.26 -9.87 -5.09
C ILE A 145 -20.64 -9.46 -3.75
N PHE A 146 -19.31 -9.29 -3.71
CA PHE A 146 -18.62 -8.85 -2.49
C PHE A 146 -19.02 -7.42 -2.12
N ASP A 147 -19.05 -6.49 -3.07
CA ASP A 147 -19.46 -5.12 -2.81
C ASP A 147 -20.90 -5.05 -2.30
N LYS A 148 -21.81 -5.82 -2.92
CA LYS A 148 -23.23 -5.89 -2.50
C LYS A 148 -23.43 -6.50 -1.11
N ALA A 149 -22.59 -7.47 -0.72
CA ALA A 149 -22.66 -8.10 0.58
C ALA A 149 -22.02 -7.23 1.68
N PHE A 150 -20.83 -6.68 1.41
CA PHE A 150 -20.07 -5.85 2.36
C PHE A 150 -20.64 -4.44 2.52
N PHE A 151 -21.38 -3.94 1.53
CA PHE A 151 -22.08 -2.65 1.55
C PHE A 151 -22.81 -2.40 2.88
N TRP A 152 -23.55 -3.39 3.38
CA TRP A 152 -24.32 -3.26 4.61
C TRP A 152 -23.47 -3.11 5.88
N TYR A 153 -22.21 -3.52 5.83
CA TYR A 153 -21.29 -3.47 6.96
C TYR A 153 -20.42 -2.20 6.97
N TRP A 154 -20.56 -1.31 5.98
CA TRP A 154 -19.79 -0.06 5.93
C TRP A 154 -20.31 1.00 6.91
N GLY A 155 -21.53 0.83 7.44
CA GLY A 155 -22.10 1.67 8.49
C GLY A 155 -23.53 1.28 8.81
N GLU A 156 -23.99 1.57 10.04
CA GLU A 156 -25.32 1.17 10.53
C GLU A 156 -26.47 1.67 9.65
N ASN A 157 -26.32 2.83 8.99
CA ASN A 157 -27.29 3.42 8.07
C ASN A 157 -26.63 3.84 6.75
N VAL A 158 -25.96 2.89 6.08
CA VAL A 158 -25.23 3.14 4.83
C VAL A 158 -26.09 3.79 3.74
N THR A 159 -27.36 3.38 3.59
CA THR A 159 -28.27 3.91 2.57
C THR A 159 -28.57 5.39 2.77
N GLU A 160 -28.82 5.82 4.01
CA GLU A 160 -29.09 7.24 4.31
C GLU A 160 -27.82 8.08 4.19
N THR A 161 -26.68 7.51 4.59
CA THR A 161 -25.37 8.15 4.42
C THR A 161 -25.08 8.43 2.95
N ILE A 162 -25.34 7.46 2.06
CA ILE A 162 -25.17 7.62 0.62
C ILE A 162 -26.14 8.67 0.07
N ARG A 163 -27.40 8.61 0.48
CA ARG A 163 -28.40 9.59 0.05
C ARG A 163 -28.02 11.01 0.44
N THR A 164 -27.47 11.18 1.63
CA THR A 164 -26.96 12.47 2.12
C THR A 164 -25.75 12.92 1.30
N LYS A 165 -24.77 12.04 1.10
CA LYS A 165 -23.57 12.31 0.29
C LYS A 165 -23.89 12.73 -1.15
N LEU A 166 -24.89 12.09 -1.78
CA LEU A 166 -25.33 12.45 -3.13
C LEU A 166 -25.95 13.86 -3.17
N LYS A 167 -26.76 14.23 -2.17
CA LYS A 167 -27.28 15.60 -2.04
C LYS A 167 -26.16 16.61 -1.80
N ASP A 168 -25.20 16.28 -0.94
CA ASP A 168 -24.04 17.13 -0.65
C ASP A 168 -23.18 17.35 -1.91
N GLU A 169 -23.02 16.31 -2.75
CA GLU A 169 -22.31 16.40 -4.03
C GLU A 169 -23.03 17.32 -5.02
N GLU A 170 -24.35 17.16 -5.19
CA GLU A 170 -25.16 18.04 -6.03
C GLU A 170 -25.04 19.51 -5.58
N GLU A 171 -25.12 19.75 -4.28
CA GLU A 171 -25.00 21.09 -3.73
C GLU A 171 -23.58 21.66 -3.91
N TYR A 172 -22.54 20.85 -3.66
CA TYR A 172 -21.16 21.22 -3.88
C TYR A 172 -20.91 21.59 -5.35
N LEU A 173 -21.37 20.77 -6.30
CA LEU A 173 -21.24 21.04 -7.73
C LEU A 173 -21.97 22.32 -8.13
N ARG A 174 -23.15 22.59 -7.56
CA ARG A 174 -23.86 23.86 -7.77
C ARG A 174 -23.03 25.05 -7.29
N ARG A 175 -22.49 25.00 -6.06
CA ARG A 175 -21.67 26.09 -5.51
C ARG A 175 -20.38 26.31 -6.33
N VAL A 176 -19.74 25.23 -6.78
CA VAL A 176 -18.55 25.31 -7.65
C VAL A 176 -18.90 25.91 -9.01
N THR A 177 -20.03 25.53 -9.59
CA THR A 177 -20.51 26.10 -10.87
C THR A 177 -20.84 27.58 -10.73
N GLU A 178 -21.49 28.00 -9.63
CA GLU A 178 -21.76 29.42 -9.33
C GLU A 178 -20.48 30.22 -9.11
N ALA A 179 -19.47 29.65 -8.45
CA ALA A 179 -18.22 30.33 -8.14
C ALA A 179 -17.25 30.42 -9.34
N PHE A 180 -17.24 29.42 -10.22
CA PHE A 180 -16.23 29.29 -11.28
C PHE A 180 -16.79 29.24 -12.71
N GLY A 181 -18.12 29.32 -12.90
CA GLY A 181 -18.77 29.38 -14.21
C GLY A 181 -18.70 28.09 -15.05
N PHE A 182 -18.33 26.96 -14.44
CA PHE A 182 -18.17 25.69 -15.16
C PHE A 182 -19.51 24.96 -15.35
N GLN A 183 -20.03 24.93 -16.58
CA GLN A 183 -21.09 23.98 -16.94
C GLN A 183 -20.49 22.61 -17.23
N LYS A 184 -20.96 21.59 -16.52
CA LYS A 184 -20.59 20.19 -16.74
C LYS A 184 -21.21 19.73 -18.06
N GLU A 185 -20.41 19.37 -19.06
CA GLU A 185 -20.94 18.68 -20.25
C GLU A 185 -21.45 17.28 -19.84
N PRO A 186 -22.58 16.81 -20.40
CA PRO A 186 -23.09 15.48 -20.11
C PRO A 186 -22.19 14.43 -20.78
N PHE A 187 -21.83 13.39 -20.03
CA PHE A 187 -21.30 12.13 -20.57
C PHE A 187 -22.41 11.28 -21.16
#